data_AF-A0A0B5E3N6-F1
#
_entry.id   AF-A0A0B5E3N6-F1
#
_cell.length_a   1.000
_cell.length_b   1.000
_cell.length_c   1.000
_cell.angle_alpha   90.00
_cell.angle_beta   90.00
_cell.angle_gamma   90.00
#
_symmetry.space_group_name_H-M   'P 1'
#
loop_
_entity.id
_entity.type
_entity.pdbx_description
1 polymer ?
#
loop_
_entity_poly.entity_id
_entity_poly.type
_entity_poly.pdbx_seq_one_letter_code
_entity_poly.pdbx_strand_id
1 'polypeptide(L)'
;MKDKDIIRLSWDEFDEMRDPRPATNDFDAVVERAISRRGFLGGVLAFGSGAAVMGTGLLSSTTSAQAQAAAFRFTPIDIATDHDIHVPEGYQWKVLVRWGDPLFSEAEGAYSPETGVPVGMSDKVFGENTDGMETFVDGDHTVLAINSEYVNPEINLPAASEGVAKSAEEVTLLKHMQGVTVMEIADNGNGYEVVVDSPYNRRIHHETEMVADGPAAGSDWFKTDADPTGLALRGTMNNCGSGKTLWGTYLTCEENFNGFFGATGAHEEREDYARYGIGGESPYAYEKFDARFDISQEPNEPYRHGWVTEIDPLDAASTPVKHTALGRFKHENAEMVQAADGRVVVYMGDDERGEFIYRFVSNGVYEEGGSTEGLLSDGTLFVAKFNDDMTGEWLPLTPETTGMPVEEILVFSRMAGSKVGATTMDRPEWVAAHPGRSEVYCALTNNSKRGGDAMPVNAANPRETNEYGQIVRWRPEGEDHGADTFTWDLYVMAGNPKLHDDAYRGSENITEGNMFNSPDGMAFSSDGLLWIQTDGDDSNEGEFEGQGNNQMLLGNPDTGEIARFLTAPKGAEVTGLTWSPDRKVAFVGIQHPGGSWPDGEGKPRSAVIAVWREDGALIG
;
A
#
# COMPACT_ATOMS: atom_id res chain seq x y z
N MET A 1 -7.90 27.12 -8.61
CA MET A 1 -7.37 26.33 -9.74
C MET A 1 -8.48 26.12 -10.74
N LYS A 2 -8.17 25.80 -12.00
CA LYS A 2 -9.21 25.33 -12.94
C LYS A 2 -9.41 23.84 -12.68
N ASP A 3 -10.61 23.31 -12.92
CA ASP A 3 -10.92 21.87 -12.74
C ASP A 3 -9.89 20.92 -13.40
N LYS A 4 -9.22 21.39 -14.46
CA LYS A 4 -8.16 20.67 -15.18
C LYS A 4 -6.87 20.43 -14.40
N ASP A 5 -6.63 21.17 -13.32
CA ASP A 5 -5.40 21.04 -12.54
C ASP A 5 -5.51 19.88 -11.53
N ILE A 6 -6.74 19.50 -11.13
CA ILE A 6 -7.00 18.49 -10.08
C ILE A 6 -6.81 17.06 -10.62
N ILE A 7 -7.27 16.79 -11.85
CA ILE A 7 -7.27 15.45 -12.46
C ILE A 7 -5.88 14.92 -12.89
N ARG A 8 -4.83 15.72 -12.69
CA ARG A 8 -3.44 15.40 -13.05
C ARG A 8 -2.52 15.24 -11.86
N LEU A 9 -3.05 15.46 -10.66
CA LEU A 9 -2.33 15.25 -9.43
C LEU A 9 -2.31 13.74 -9.15
N SER A 10 -1.23 13.25 -8.54
CA SER A 10 -1.30 11.95 -7.86
C SER A 10 -2.34 12.01 -6.74
N TRP A 11 -2.73 10.85 -6.19
CA TRP A 11 -3.65 10.84 -5.05
C TRP A 11 -3.09 11.55 -3.83
N ASP A 12 -1.80 11.39 -3.56
CA ASP A 12 -1.08 12.12 -2.51
C ASP A 12 -1.09 13.63 -2.71
N GLU A 13 -0.82 14.07 -3.94
CA GLU A 13 -0.83 15.48 -4.29
C GLU A 13 -2.25 16.07 -4.19
N PHE A 14 -3.26 15.31 -4.62
CA PHE A 14 -4.66 15.68 -4.49
C PHE A 14 -5.06 15.82 -3.03
N ASP A 15 -4.70 14.84 -2.20
CA ASP A 15 -5.03 14.83 -0.79
C ASP A 15 -4.32 15.95 -0.04
N GLU A 16 -3.03 16.18 -0.30
CA GLU A 16 -2.27 17.29 0.29
C GLU A 16 -2.80 18.66 -0.17
N MET A 17 -3.30 18.78 -1.40
CA MET A 17 -3.98 20.00 -1.83
C MET A 17 -5.29 20.21 -1.06
N ARG A 18 -6.01 19.13 -0.73
CA ARG A 18 -7.34 19.18 -0.12
C ARG A 18 -7.28 19.37 1.40
N ASP A 19 -6.39 18.65 2.08
CA ASP A 19 -6.08 18.82 3.50
C ASP A 19 -4.58 19.11 3.71
N PRO A 20 -4.12 20.33 3.39
CA PRO A 20 -2.71 20.67 3.51
C PRO A 20 -2.27 20.63 4.96
N ARG A 21 -1.39 19.68 5.29
CA ARG A 21 -0.88 19.57 6.67
C ARG A 21 0.00 20.79 7.01
N PRO A 22 -0.08 21.32 8.25
CA PRO A 22 0.65 22.52 8.63
C PRO A 22 2.16 22.41 8.36
N ALA A 23 2.67 23.25 7.46
CA ALA A 23 4.06 23.23 7.03
C ALA A 23 5.03 23.90 8.03
N THR A 24 4.68 24.03 9.31
CA THR A 24 5.43 24.90 10.24
C THR A 24 6.80 24.32 10.56
N ASN A 25 7.83 24.69 9.80
CA ASN A 25 9.22 24.39 10.11
C ASN A 25 9.89 25.61 10.77
N ASP A 26 10.03 25.60 12.09
CA ASP A 26 10.97 26.52 12.76
C ASP A 26 12.41 25.99 12.58
N PHE A 27 12.93 26.06 11.36
CA PHE A 27 14.32 25.68 11.04
C PHE A 27 15.33 26.40 11.95
N ASP A 28 14.99 27.63 12.39
CA ASP A 28 15.80 28.40 13.34
C ASP A 28 15.74 27.83 14.79
N ALA A 29 14.66 27.16 15.21
CA ALA A 29 14.54 26.55 16.54
C ALA A 29 15.23 25.17 16.63
N VAL A 30 15.32 24.46 15.49
CA VAL A 30 15.98 23.15 15.37
C VAL A 30 17.50 23.31 15.43
N VAL A 31 18.04 24.35 14.79
CA VAL A 31 19.48 24.68 14.87
C VAL A 31 19.89 25.04 16.31
N GLU A 32 19.05 25.73 17.09
CA GLU A 32 19.32 25.97 18.51
C GLU A 32 19.21 24.69 19.38
N ARG A 33 18.31 23.75 19.06
CA ARG A 33 18.23 22.43 19.72
C ARG A 33 19.39 21.50 19.35
N ALA A 34 19.83 21.49 18.09
CA ALA A 34 20.98 20.70 17.64
C ALA A 34 22.31 21.24 18.22
N ILE A 35 22.43 22.56 18.42
CA ILE A 35 23.59 23.19 19.05
C ILE A 35 23.62 22.96 20.57
N SER A 36 22.46 22.79 21.24
CA SER A 36 22.41 22.45 22.67
C SER A 36 22.60 20.96 22.98
N ARG A 37 22.36 20.06 22.02
CA ARG A 37 22.48 18.59 22.17
C ARG A 37 23.87 18.01 21.87
N ARG A 38 24.85 18.83 21.46
CA ARG A 38 26.27 18.42 21.34
C ARG A 38 26.96 18.03 22.66
N GLY A 39 26.23 18.04 23.78
CA GLY A 39 26.71 17.61 25.09
C GLY A 39 26.45 16.15 25.49
N PHE A 40 25.77 15.32 24.69
CA PHE A 40 25.33 13.98 25.14
C PHE A 40 25.95 12.75 24.44
N LEU A 41 26.87 12.90 23.48
CA LEU A 41 27.61 11.77 22.89
C LEU A 41 29.07 11.71 23.35
N GLY A 42 29.27 11.57 24.66
CA GLY A 42 30.59 11.33 25.24
C GLY A 42 30.51 10.47 26.48
N GLY A 43 30.59 9.14 26.34
CA GLY A 43 30.66 8.25 27.50
C GLY A 43 30.50 6.75 27.23
N VAL A 44 31.57 6.15 26.71
CA VAL A 44 31.91 4.71 26.61
C VAL A 44 31.37 3.80 27.72
N LEU A 45 30.88 2.60 27.35
CA LEU A 45 31.38 1.33 27.90
C LEU A 45 31.19 0.15 26.93
N ALA A 46 32.33 -0.45 26.59
CA ALA A 46 32.51 -1.62 25.76
C ALA A 46 32.34 -2.93 26.57
N PHE A 47 31.89 -3.98 25.89
CA PHE A 47 32.37 -5.36 26.11
C PHE A 47 32.47 -6.09 24.75
N GLY A 48 33.69 -6.46 24.37
CA GLY A 48 34.02 -7.31 23.21
C GLY A 48 33.76 -8.80 23.50
N SER A 49 33.80 -9.71 22.51
CA SER A 49 34.97 -10.16 21.72
C SER A 49 34.52 -11.28 20.76
N GLY A 50 35.09 -11.53 19.57
CA GLY A 50 36.27 -10.91 18.96
C GLY A 50 36.62 -11.39 17.52
N ALA A 51 37.45 -10.56 16.89
CA ALA A 51 38.61 -10.79 16.02
C ALA A 51 38.53 -11.64 14.72
N ALA A 52 38.76 -10.97 13.59
CA ALA A 52 40.01 -11.11 12.81
C ALA A 52 40.33 -9.79 12.05
N VAL A 53 41.63 -9.53 11.88
CA VAL A 53 42.23 -8.21 11.64
C VAL A 53 43.01 -8.18 10.31
N MET A 54 42.80 -7.10 9.55
CA MET A 54 43.69 -6.36 8.61
C MET A 54 44.19 -6.99 7.29
N GLY A 55 43.96 -6.21 6.22
CA GLY A 55 44.80 -6.12 5.03
C GLY A 55 44.49 -4.84 4.24
N THR A 56 45.33 -3.81 4.39
CA THR A 56 45.29 -2.56 3.62
C THR A 56 45.72 -2.78 2.17
N GLY A 57 44.94 -2.28 1.21
CA GLY A 57 45.35 -2.23 -0.20
C GLY A 57 44.31 -1.55 -1.08
N LEU A 58 44.64 -0.33 -1.53
CA LEU A 58 44.02 0.42 -2.63
C LEU A 58 43.49 -0.48 -3.75
N LEU A 59 42.24 -0.28 -4.21
CA LEU A 59 41.80 -0.44 -5.61
C LEU A 59 40.34 0.06 -5.80
N SER A 60 40.19 0.85 -6.86
CA SER A 60 39.05 1.18 -7.74
C SER A 60 37.60 0.85 -7.36
N SER A 61 36.72 1.83 -7.66
CA SER A 61 35.25 1.89 -7.63
C SER A 61 34.50 0.83 -8.46
N THR A 62 34.87 -0.44 -8.34
CA THR A 62 34.24 -1.58 -9.04
C THR A 62 34.02 -2.81 -8.14
N THR A 63 34.42 -2.73 -6.86
CA THR A 63 34.35 -3.84 -5.89
C THR A 63 33.14 -3.84 -4.98
N SER A 64 32.27 -2.82 -5.01
CA SER A 64 31.02 -2.81 -4.22
C SER A 64 29.97 -3.79 -4.76
N ALA A 65 29.82 -3.92 -6.08
CA ALA A 65 28.84 -4.84 -6.68
C ALA A 65 29.24 -6.34 -6.54
N GLN A 66 30.54 -6.66 -6.49
CA GLN A 66 31.00 -8.06 -6.39
C GLN A 66 31.02 -8.63 -4.96
N ALA A 67 31.05 -7.78 -3.92
CA ALA A 67 30.96 -8.24 -2.53
C ALA A 67 29.52 -8.60 -2.11
N GLN A 68 28.52 -8.06 -2.82
CA GLN A 68 27.08 -8.25 -2.59
C GLN A 68 26.56 -9.61 -3.09
N ALA A 69 27.34 -10.31 -3.93
CA ALA A 69 26.97 -11.59 -4.55
C ALA A 69 26.96 -12.79 -3.57
N ALA A 70 27.35 -12.61 -2.31
CA ALA A 70 27.35 -13.69 -1.32
C ALA A 70 25.99 -13.91 -0.64
N ALA A 71 25.12 -12.90 -0.57
CA ALA A 71 23.82 -12.98 0.10
C ALA A 71 22.65 -13.22 -0.84
N PHE A 72 22.73 -12.76 -2.09
CA PHE A 72 21.67 -12.87 -3.08
C PHE A 72 22.03 -13.85 -4.20
N ARG A 73 21.03 -14.54 -4.74
CA ARG A 73 21.20 -15.55 -5.81
C ARG A 73 21.25 -14.95 -7.22
N PHE A 74 21.35 -13.63 -7.33
CA PHE A 74 21.40 -12.88 -8.58
C PHE A 74 22.44 -11.78 -8.49
N THR A 75 22.91 -11.31 -9.65
CA THR A 75 23.74 -10.10 -9.72
C THR A 75 22.81 -8.89 -9.71
N PRO A 76 22.92 -7.97 -8.74
CA PRO A 76 22.07 -6.78 -8.69
C PRO A 76 22.17 -5.95 -9.98
N ILE A 77 21.06 -5.33 -10.40
CA ILE A 77 21.02 -4.49 -11.59
C ILE A 77 21.28 -3.00 -11.26
N ASP A 78 21.79 -2.27 -12.25
CA ASP A 78 21.88 -0.81 -12.20
C ASP A 78 20.49 -0.17 -12.33
N ILE A 79 20.42 1.16 -12.19
CA ILE A 79 19.20 1.92 -12.46
C ILE A 79 18.85 1.92 -13.96
N ALA A 80 17.58 2.16 -14.27
CA ALA A 80 17.11 2.44 -15.63
C ALA A 80 16.29 3.74 -15.66
N THR A 81 16.17 4.35 -16.83
CA THR A 81 15.38 5.58 -17.06
C THR A 81 14.55 5.51 -18.34
N ASP A 82 14.45 4.32 -18.95
CA ASP A 82 13.69 4.09 -20.18
C ASP A 82 12.28 3.57 -19.87
N HIS A 83 11.52 3.21 -20.89
CA HIS A 83 10.14 2.72 -20.75
C HIS A 83 10.07 1.19 -20.82
N ASP A 84 11.02 0.48 -20.19
CA ASP A 84 11.05 -0.99 -20.19
C ASP A 84 11.29 -1.57 -18.79
N ILE A 85 11.02 -2.86 -18.63
CA ILE A 85 11.31 -3.62 -17.43
C ILE A 85 12.72 -4.22 -17.55
N HIS A 86 13.54 -4.00 -16.52
CA HIS A 86 14.85 -4.65 -16.40
C HIS A 86 14.84 -5.61 -15.23
N VAL A 87 15.40 -6.80 -15.43
CA VAL A 87 15.58 -7.87 -14.43
C VAL A 87 17.00 -8.42 -14.52
N PRO A 88 17.49 -9.17 -13.52
CA PRO A 88 18.88 -9.64 -13.51
C PRO A 88 19.17 -10.65 -14.62
N GLU A 89 20.46 -10.80 -14.97
CA GLU A 89 20.89 -11.88 -15.87
C GLU A 89 20.45 -13.26 -15.33
N GLY A 90 19.91 -14.11 -16.20
CA GLY A 90 19.32 -15.41 -15.84
C GLY A 90 17.86 -15.34 -15.41
N TYR A 91 17.25 -14.16 -15.43
CA TYR A 91 15.81 -13.95 -15.25
C TYR A 91 15.15 -13.47 -16.55
N GLN A 92 13.87 -13.76 -16.67
CA GLN A 92 13.01 -13.35 -17.77
C GLN A 92 11.68 -12.84 -17.21
N TRP A 93 10.99 -12.02 -18.00
CA TRP A 93 9.65 -11.54 -17.65
C TRP A 93 8.73 -11.53 -18.87
N LYS A 94 7.42 -11.55 -18.62
CA LYS A 94 6.36 -11.43 -19.64
C LYS A 94 5.12 -10.80 -19.02
N VAL A 95 4.40 -9.99 -19.79
CA VAL A 95 3.06 -9.51 -19.38
C VAL A 95 2.10 -10.70 -19.21
N LEU A 96 1.42 -10.76 -18.06
CA LEU A 96 0.34 -11.70 -17.77
C LEU A 96 -1.02 -11.13 -18.20
N VAL A 97 -1.35 -9.94 -17.71
CA VAL A 97 -2.61 -9.25 -17.99
C VAL A 97 -2.41 -7.74 -17.94
N ARG A 98 -3.20 -6.98 -18.70
CA ARG A 98 -3.19 -5.51 -18.72
C ARG A 98 -4.59 -4.97 -18.48
N TRP A 99 -4.69 -3.72 -18.02
CA TRP A 99 -5.94 -2.98 -18.02
C TRP A 99 -6.68 -3.12 -19.36
N GLY A 100 -7.95 -3.53 -19.31
CA GLY A 100 -8.79 -3.71 -20.49
C GLY A 100 -8.69 -5.08 -21.17
N ASP A 101 -7.80 -5.98 -20.74
CA ASP A 101 -7.80 -7.36 -21.22
C ASP A 101 -9.05 -8.11 -20.71
N PRO A 102 -9.66 -9.01 -21.51
CA PRO A 102 -10.95 -9.61 -21.20
C PRO A 102 -10.85 -10.69 -20.10
N LEU A 103 -11.80 -10.68 -19.18
CA LEU A 103 -12.04 -11.79 -18.24
C LEU A 103 -13.10 -12.77 -18.77
N PHE A 104 -13.98 -12.27 -19.63
CA PHE A 104 -15.08 -13.01 -20.24
C PHE A 104 -15.02 -12.88 -21.77
N SER A 105 -15.41 -13.93 -22.49
CA SER A 105 -15.39 -13.96 -23.96
C SER A 105 -16.23 -12.85 -24.59
N GLU A 106 -17.26 -12.38 -23.89
CA GLU A 106 -18.07 -11.23 -24.31
C GLU A 106 -17.28 -9.92 -24.45
N ALA A 107 -16.17 -9.77 -23.70
CA ALA A 107 -15.31 -8.60 -23.72
C ALA A 107 -14.09 -8.77 -24.65
N GLU A 108 -13.95 -9.89 -25.35
CA GLU A 108 -12.88 -10.07 -26.33
C GLU A 108 -12.92 -8.96 -27.40
N GLY A 109 -11.82 -8.23 -27.55
CA GLY A 109 -11.71 -7.10 -28.47
C GLY A 109 -12.45 -5.83 -28.03
N ALA A 110 -12.92 -5.75 -26.78
CA ALA A 110 -13.57 -4.55 -26.25
C ALA A 110 -12.60 -3.36 -26.11
N TYR A 111 -11.33 -3.62 -25.76
CA TYR A 111 -10.31 -2.58 -25.67
C TYR A 111 -9.88 -2.07 -27.05
N SER A 112 -9.73 -0.75 -27.15
CA SER A 112 -9.16 -0.05 -28.29
C SER A 112 -8.12 0.97 -27.81
N PRO A 113 -6.94 1.07 -28.44
CA PRO A 113 -5.97 2.12 -28.14
C PRO A 113 -6.49 3.55 -28.34
N GLU A 114 -7.51 3.73 -29.20
CA GLU A 114 -8.08 5.05 -29.51
C GLU A 114 -9.21 5.43 -28.54
N THR A 115 -10.05 4.47 -28.18
CA THR A 115 -11.33 4.74 -27.48
C THR A 115 -11.43 4.08 -26.11
N GLY A 116 -10.42 3.34 -25.66
CA GLY A 116 -10.46 2.57 -24.43
C GLY A 116 -11.50 1.45 -24.49
N VAL A 117 -12.12 1.15 -23.35
CA VAL A 117 -13.16 0.14 -23.19
C VAL A 117 -14.53 0.81 -23.10
N PRO A 118 -15.54 0.35 -23.84
CA PRO A 118 -16.90 0.89 -23.73
C PRO A 118 -17.54 0.53 -22.38
N VAL A 119 -18.38 1.43 -21.83
CA VAL A 119 -19.07 1.24 -20.53
C VAL A 119 -19.85 -0.08 -20.41
N GLY A 120 -20.41 -0.60 -21.51
CA GLY A 120 -21.13 -1.88 -21.51
C GLY A 120 -20.25 -3.13 -21.37
N MET A 121 -18.92 -2.97 -21.37
CA MET A 121 -17.93 -4.04 -21.19
C MET A 121 -16.94 -3.75 -20.06
N SER A 122 -17.03 -2.59 -19.39
CA SER A 122 -16.03 -2.16 -18.41
C SER A 122 -15.99 -3.00 -17.13
N ASP A 123 -17.10 -3.69 -16.80
CA ASP A 123 -17.22 -4.64 -15.69
C ASP A 123 -16.77 -6.07 -16.08
N LYS A 124 -16.27 -6.27 -17.30
CA LYS A 124 -15.89 -7.60 -17.85
C LYS A 124 -14.41 -7.71 -18.26
N VAL A 125 -13.64 -6.65 -17.99
CA VAL A 125 -12.21 -6.57 -18.29
C VAL A 125 -11.41 -6.44 -17.01
N PHE A 126 -10.12 -6.72 -17.06
CA PHE A 126 -9.18 -6.41 -15.99
C PHE A 126 -9.17 -4.89 -15.71
N GLY A 127 -9.21 -4.53 -14.42
CA GLY A 127 -9.26 -3.13 -13.97
C GLY A 127 -8.00 -2.33 -14.27
N GLU A 128 -8.03 -1.04 -13.93
CA GLU A 128 -6.89 -0.14 -14.10
C GLU A 128 -6.13 0.07 -12.79
N ASN A 129 -4.85 0.44 -12.92
CA ASN A 129 -3.90 0.72 -11.85
C ASN A 129 -3.88 -0.44 -10.85
N THR A 130 -3.36 -1.55 -11.36
CA THR A 130 -3.18 -2.78 -10.60
C THR A 130 -2.30 -2.56 -9.40
N ASP A 131 -2.76 -3.00 -8.24
CA ASP A 131 -2.07 -2.79 -6.97
C ASP A 131 -1.91 -4.12 -6.21
N GLY A 132 -2.12 -4.13 -4.90
CA GLY A 132 -2.06 -5.27 -4.01
C GLY A 132 -2.72 -6.51 -4.60
N MET A 133 -2.07 -7.65 -4.42
CA MET A 133 -2.51 -8.90 -5.03
C MET A 133 -2.09 -10.13 -4.24
N GLU A 134 -2.91 -11.18 -4.33
CA GLU A 134 -2.64 -12.46 -3.69
C GLU A 134 -3.01 -13.66 -4.56
N THR A 135 -2.24 -14.74 -4.40
CA THR A 135 -2.46 -16.02 -5.09
C THR A 135 -3.21 -17.00 -4.21
N PHE A 136 -4.22 -17.67 -4.78
CA PHE A 136 -5.07 -18.70 -4.17
C PHE A 136 -5.07 -19.96 -5.03
N VAL A 137 -5.36 -21.10 -4.41
CA VAL A 137 -5.35 -22.42 -5.08
C VAL A 137 -6.60 -23.19 -4.72
N ASP A 138 -7.28 -23.73 -5.73
CA ASP A 138 -8.37 -24.70 -5.59
C ASP A 138 -8.10 -25.90 -6.51
N GLY A 139 -7.69 -27.03 -5.92
CA GLY A 139 -7.24 -28.20 -6.68
C GLY A 139 -6.06 -27.86 -7.59
N ASP A 140 -6.26 -27.96 -8.91
CA ASP A 140 -5.27 -27.63 -9.94
C ASP A 140 -5.40 -26.18 -10.47
N HIS A 141 -6.37 -25.41 -9.97
CA HIS A 141 -6.64 -24.04 -10.40
C HIS A 141 -5.82 -23.04 -9.58
N THR A 142 -5.20 -22.08 -10.26
CA THR A 142 -4.51 -20.94 -9.62
C THR A 142 -5.34 -19.69 -9.86
N VAL A 143 -5.73 -19.01 -8.78
CA VAL A 143 -6.58 -17.81 -8.82
C VAL A 143 -5.80 -16.63 -8.26
N LEU A 144 -5.83 -15.49 -8.93
CA LEU A 144 -5.33 -14.22 -8.42
C LEU A 144 -6.50 -13.33 -8.03
N ALA A 145 -6.43 -12.72 -6.85
CA ALA A 145 -7.23 -11.54 -6.50
C ALA A 145 -6.29 -10.33 -6.51
N ILE A 146 -6.65 -9.30 -7.26
CA ILE A 146 -5.78 -8.15 -7.55
C ILE A 146 -6.60 -6.88 -7.45
N ASN A 147 -6.10 -5.90 -6.73
CA ASN A 147 -6.71 -4.59 -6.60
C ASN A 147 -6.56 -3.75 -7.88
N SER A 148 -7.48 -2.82 -8.06
CA SER A 148 -7.49 -1.81 -9.12
C SER A 148 -7.82 -0.48 -8.46
N GLU A 149 -6.77 0.26 -8.13
CA GLU A 149 -6.84 1.33 -7.14
C GLU A 149 -7.60 2.54 -7.67
N TYR A 150 -7.16 3.05 -8.82
CA TYR A 150 -7.75 4.23 -9.42
C TYR A 150 -7.74 4.20 -10.94
N VAL A 151 -8.27 5.25 -11.55
CA VAL A 151 -8.35 5.41 -13.00
C VAL A 151 -7.61 6.66 -13.44
N ASN A 152 -7.10 6.64 -14.67
CA ASN A 152 -6.52 7.80 -15.32
C ASN A 152 -7.57 8.44 -16.24
N PRO A 153 -8.32 9.48 -15.84
CA PRO A 153 -9.51 9.90 -16.59
C PRO A 153 -9.21 10.36 -18.02
N GLU A 154 -8.04 10.96 -18.27
CA GLU A 154 -7.58 11.33 -19.62
C GLU A 154 -7.32 10.10 -20.51
N ILE A 155 -7.09 8.92 -19.90
CA ILE A 155 -6.95 7.64 -20.57
C ILE A 155 -8.32 6.99 -20.84
N ASN A 156 -9.18 6.85 -19.83
CA ASN A 156 -10.43 6.08 -19.96
C ASN A 156 -11.57 6.86 -20.60
N LEU A 157 -11.67 8.17 -20.37
CA LEU A 157 -12.79 8.96 -20.86
C LEU A 157 -12.60 9.36 -22.33
N PRO A 158 -13.71 9.64 -23.04
CA PRO A 158 -13.64 10.25 -24.36
C PRO A 158 -12.79 11.52 -24.34
N ALA A 159 -12.02 11.77 -25.40
CA ALA A 159 -11.19 12.98 -25.49
C ALA A 159 -12.01 14.28 -25.32
N ALA A 160 -13.28 14.27 -25.73
CA ALA A 160 -14.20 15.38 -25.55
C ALA A 160 -14.51 15.70 -24.08
N SER A 161 -14.31 14.76 -23.16
CA SER A 161 -14.48 14.93 -21.72
C SER A 161 -13.34 15.73 -21.10
N GLU A 162 -12.18 15.78 -21.75
CA GLU A 162 -10.98 16.47 -21.26
C GLU A 162 -10.59 16.02 -19.84
N GLY A 163 -10.74 14.71 -19.57
CA GLY A 163 -10.41 14.08 -18.29
C GLY A 163 -11.40 14.33 -17.15
N VAL A 164 -12.52 15.04 -17.36
CA VAL A 164 -13.57 15.22 -16.35
C VAL A 164 -14.85 14.59 -16.84
N ALA A 165 -15.46 13.70 -16.06
CA ALA A 165 -16.70 13.02 -16.45
C ALA A 165 -17.82 14.03 -16.77
N LYS A 166 -18.57 13.77 -17.83
CA LYS A 166 -19.66 14.64 -18.32
C LYS A 166 -21.05 13.99 -18.27
N SER A 167 -21.13 12.75 -17.80
CA SER A 167 -22.38 12.00 -17.73
C SER A 167 -22.31 10.89 -16.68
N ALA A 168 -23.48 10.37 -16.29
CA ALA A 168 -23.57 9.20 -15.43
C ALA A 168 -22.98 7.93 -16.08
N GLU A 169 -23.00 7.81 -17.42
CA GLU A 169 -22.36 6.70 -18.14
C GLU A 169 -20.84 6.77 -18.02
N GLU A 170 -20.25 7.96 -18.10
CA GLU A 170 -18.80 8.17 -17.88
C GLU A 170 -18.41 7.88 -16.43
N VAL A 171 -19.21 8.31 -15.45
CA VAL A 171 -19.00 7.93 -14.04
C VAL A 171 -19.09 6.42 -13.84
N THR A 172 -20.06 5.75 -14.49
CA THR A 172 -20.20 4.28 -14.44
C THR A 172 -18.98 3.58 -15.04
N LEU A 173 -18.46 4.07 -16.16
CA LEU A 173 -17.22 3.56 -16.75
C LEU A 173 -16.05 3.61 -15.76
N LEU A 174 -15.82 4.76 -15.12
CA LEU A 174 -14.73 4.93 -14.15
C LEU A 174 -14.91 4.01 -12.94
N LYS A 175 -16.12 3.90 -12.41
CA LYS A 175 -16.45 3.00 -11.29
C LYS A 175 -16.17 1.55 -11.62
N HIS A 176 -16.48 1.10 -12.84
CA HIS A 176 -16.26 -0.28 -13.25
C HIS A 176 -14.78 -0.62 -13.47
N MET A 177 -13.88 0.37 -13.59
CA MET A 177 -12.45 0.10 -13.80
C MET A 177 -11.65 -0.06 -12.51
N GLN A 178 -12.26 0.21 -11.36
CA GLN A 178 -11.64 0.15 -10.04
C GLN A 178 -12.21 -1.01 -9.22
N GLY A 179 -11.64 -1.26 -8.04
CA GLY A 179 -12.07 -2.30 -7.11
C GLY A 179 -11.11 -3.48 -7.08
N VAL A 180 -11.63 -4.70 -7.31
CA VAL A 180 -10.85 -5.93 -7.32
C VAL A 180 -11.18 -6.75 -8.57
N THR A 181 -10.16 -7.34 -9.17
CA THR A 181 -10.27 -8.38 -10.18
C THR A 181 -9.89 -9.71 -9.56
N VAL A 182 -10.81 -10.67 -9.55
CA VAL A 182 -10.52 -12.08 -9.28
C VAL A 182 -10.44 -12.80 -10.63
N MET A 183 -9.37 -13.53 -10.88
CA MET A 183 -9.19 -14.24 -12.15
C MET A 183 -8.42 -15.55 -11.98
N GLU A 184 -8.82 -16.60 -12.69
CA GLU A 184 -8.00 -17.79 -12.84
C GLU A 184 -6.89 -17.56 -13.86
N ILE A 185 -5.69 -18.06 -13.55
CA ILE A 185 -4.54 -18.06 -14.44
C ILE A 185 -4.00 -19.48 -14.62
N ALA A 186 -3.44 -19.75 -15.78
CA ALA A 186 -2.80 -21.02 -16.07
C ALA A 186 -1.55 -20.83 -16.93
N ASP A 187 -0.50 -21.61 -16.65
CA ASP A 187 0.66 -21.71 -17.54
C ASP A 187 0.34 -22.64 -18.71
N ASN A 188 0.38 -22.09 -19.93
CA ASN A 188 0.11 -22.83 -21.16
C ASN A 188 1.38 -23.40 -21.82
N GLY A 189 2.53 -23.33 -21.13
CA GLY A 189 3.85 -23.71 -21.63
C GLY A 189 4.61 -22.56 -22.31
N ASN A 190 3.96 -21.41 -22.52
CA ASN A 190 4.56 -20.16 -22.99
C ASN A 190 4.39 -19.02 -21.96
N GLY A 191 4.18 -19.36 -20.68
CA GLY A 191 3.91 -18.44 -19.60
C GLY A 191 2.45 -18.46 -19.14
N TYR A 192 2.19 -17.79 -18.02
CA TYR A 192 0.86 -17.65 -17.46
C TYR A 192 -0.03 -16.75 -18.33
N GLU A 193 -1.29 -17.13 -18.49
CA GLU A 193 -2.35 -16.38 -19.15
C GLU A 193 -3.65 -16.47 -18.33
N VAL A 194 -4.54 -15.49 -18.51
CA VAL A 194 -5.89 -15.51 -17.92
C VAL A 194 -6.72 -16.60 -18.57
N VAL A 195 -7.39 -17.42 -17.74
CA VAL A 195 -8.38 -18.40 -18.20
C VAL A 195 -9.71 -17.67 -18.39
N VAL A 196 -9.96 -17.20 -19.62
CA VAL A 196 -11.21 -16.52 -20.00
C VAL A 196 -12.42 -17.43 -19.74
N ASP A 197 -13.51 -16.84 -19.24
CA ASP A 197 -14.74 -17.54 -18.84
C ASP A 197 -14.57 -18.55 -17.68
N SER A 198 -13.46 -18.47 -16.93
CA SER A 198 -13.33 -19.25 -15.70
C SER A 198 -14.46 -18.92 -14.72
N PRO A 199 -15.02 -19.92 -14.01
CA PRO A 199 -16.05 -19.68 -13.00
C PRO A 199 -15.56 -18.85 -11.80
N TYR A 200 -14.24 -18.69 -11.62
CA TYR A 200 -13.66 -17.83 -10.59
C TYR A 200 -13.59 -16.35 -11.04
N ASN A 201 -13.64 -16.08 -12.35
CA ASN A 201 -13.46 -14.72 -12.85
C ASN A 201 -14.58 -13.79 -12.35
N ARG A 202 -14.18 -12.66 -11.77
CA ARG A 202 -15.12 -11.71 -11.16
C ARG A 202 -14.51 -10.31 -11.13
N ARG A 203 -15.35 -9.31 -11.42
CA ARG A 203 -15.08 -7.91 -11.05
C ARG A 203 -15.90 -7.53 -9.83
N ILE A 204 -15.23 -6.94 -8.86
CA ILE A 204 -15.81 -6.29 -7.70
C ILE A 204 -15.47 -4.81 -7.85
N HIS A 205 -16.47 -3.94 -7.84
CA HIS A 205 -16.31 -2.52 -8.18
C HIS A 205 -17.26 -1.67 -7.32
N HIS A 206 -17.32 -0.36 -7.57
CA HIS A 206 -18.07 0.60 -6.74
C HIS A 206 -19.58 0.34 -6.68
N GLU A 207 -20.12 -0.54 -7.52
CA GLU A 207 -21.55 -0.85 -7.61
C GLU A 207 -21.86 -2.28 -7.10
N THR A 208 -20.85 -3.06 -6.70
CA THR A 208 -21.03 -4.40 -6.15
C THR A 208 -21.74 -4.33 -4.80
N GLU A 209 -22.77 -5.16 -4.61
CA GLU A 209 -23.45 -5.29 -3.32
C GLU A 209 -22.52 -5.92 -2.28
N MET A 210 -22.48 -5.34 -1.09
CA MET A 210 -21.62 -5.76 0.01
C MET A 210 -22.41 -5.74 1.33
N VAL A 211 -21.87 -6.41 2.33
CA VAL A 211 -22.34 -6.30 3.71
C VAL A 211 -21.23 -5.75 4.61
N ALA A 212 -21.60 -5.34 5.82
CA ALA A 212 -20.63 -4.98 6.86
C ALA A 212 -20.91 -5.81 8.11
N ASP A 213 -19.85 -6.14 8.85
CA ASP A 213 -19.94 -6.76 10.17
C ASP A 213 -19.13 -5.96 11.21
N GLY A 214 -19.12 -6.44 12.46
CA GLY A 214 -18.45 -5.78 13.56
C GLY A 214 -19.24 -4.61 14.17
N PRO A 215 -18.67 -3.91 15.16
CA PRO A 215 -19.44 -3.05 16.06
C PRO A 215 -20.03 -1.77 15.42
N ALA A 216 -19.48 -1.28 14.29
CA ALA A 216 -20.03 -0.09 13.63
C ALA A 216 -21.12 -0.39 12.60
N ALA A 217 -21.26 -1.65 12.16
CA ALA A 217 -22.26 -2.06 11.19
C ALA A 217 -23.69 -1.81 11.73
N GLY A 218 -24.53 -1.17 10.93
CA GLY A 218 -25.91 -0.81 11.31
C GLY A 218 -26.04 0.35 12.31
N SER A 219 -24.93 0.98 12.71
CA SER A 219 -24.95 2.21 13.51
C SER A 219 -25.58 3.38 12.73
N ASP A 220 -25.91 4.47 13.43
CA ASP A 220 -26.48 5.66 12.77
C ASP A 220 -25.52 6.29 11.74
N TRP A 221 -24.21 6.06 11.87
CA TRP A 221 -23.19 6.50 10.90
C TRP A 221 -23.27 5.77 9.56
N PHE A 222 -23.77 4.53 9.55
CA PHE A 222 -23.86 3.71 8.34
C PHE A 222 -25.17 3.90 7.56
N LYS A 223 -26.14 4.62 8.13
CA LYS A 223 -27.46 4.78 7.53
C LYS A 223 -27.46 5.91 6.51
N THR A 224 -27.94 5.62 5.31
CA THR A 224 -28.15 6.58 4.23
C THR A 224 -29.62 6.60 3.82
N ASP A 225 -30.04 7.52 2.94
CA ASP A 225 -31.43 7.51 2.47
C ASP A 225 -31.73 6.24 1.67
N ALA A 226 -30.75 5.72 0.93
CA ALA A 226 -30.85 4.47 0.16
C ALA A 226 -30.78 3.20 1.04
N ASP A 227 -30.09 3.25 2.18
CA ASP A 227 -29.98 2.14 3.13
C ASP A 227 -30.21 2.62 4.58
N PRO A 228 -31.47 2.68 5.03
CA PRO A 228 -31.80 3.08 6.39
C PRO A 228 -31.45 2.02 7.44
N THR A 229 -30.98 0.83 7.02
CA THR A 229 -30.53 -0.23 7.95
C THR A 229 -29.05 -0.11 8.28
N GLY A 230 -28.25 0.45 7.38
CA GLY A 230 -26.79 0.57 7.52
C GLY A 230 -26.05 -0.77 7.40
N LEU A 231 -26.62 -1.74 6.69
CA LEU A 231 -26.10 -3.10 6.54
C LEU A 231 -25.95 -3.55 5.09
N ALA A 232 -26.59 -2.86 4.14
CA ALA A 232 -26.53 -3.16 2.71
C ALA A 232 -25.63 -2.12 2.03
N LEU A 233 -24.34 -2.41 2.00
CA LEU A 233 -23.32 -1.53 1.45
C LEU A 233 -23.20 -1.71 -0.06
N ARG A 234 -22.62 -0.70 -0.72
CA ARG A 234 -22.36 -0.75 -2.16
C ARG A 234 -20.95 -0.29 -2.49
N GLY A 235 -20.17 -1.26 -2.95
CA GLY A 235 -18.87 -1.06 -3.52
C GLY A 235 -17.72 -0.91 -2.53
N THR A 236 -16.55 -1.13 -3.10
CA THR A 236 -15.24 -0.82 -2.54
C THR A 236 -14.56 0.17 -3.49
N MET A 237 -13.70 1.05 -2.98
CA MET A 237 -13.03 2.06 -3.78
C MET A 237 -11.61 2.34 -3.31
N ASN A 238 -10.78 2.82 -4.23
CA ASN A 238 -9.39 3.15 -3.95
C ASN A 238 -8.66 2.01 -3.24
N ASN A 239 -8.71 0.86 -3.91
CA ASN A 239 -8.20 -0.38 -3.39
C ASN A 239 -6.69 -0.41 -3.59
N CYS A 240 -5.93 -0.12 -2.53
CA CYS A 240 -4.48 0.04 -2.54
C CYS A 240 -3.78 -1.34 -2.39
N GLY A 241 -3.07 -1.56 -1.28
CA GLY A 241 -2.45 -2.82 -0.93
C GLY A 241 -3.44 -3.93 -0.54
N SER A 242 -2.87 -5.07 -0.14
CA SER A 242 -3.64 -6.30 0.10
C SER A 242 -3.24 -7.05 1.36
N GLY A 243 -4.06 -8.03 1.73
CA GLY A 243 -3.75 -9.03 2.74
C GLY A 243 -4.33 -10.39 2.39
N LYS A 244 -3.78 -11.43 3.00
CA LYS A 244 -4.29 -12.79 2.89
C LYS A 244 -4.59 -13.36 4.26
N THR A 245 -5.82 -13.85 4.45
CA THR A 245 -6.18 -14.44 5.73
C THR A 245 -5.58 -15.84 5.90
N LEU A 246 -5.44 -16.27 7.15
CA LEU A 246 -5.00 -17.62 7.48
C LEU A 246 -5.95 -18.71 6.93
N TRP A 247 -7.20 -18.36 6.62
CA TRP A 247 -8.21 -19.26 6.07
C TRP A 247 -8.42 -19.11 4.55
N GLY A 248 -7.56 -18.38 3.85
CA GLY A 248 -7.54 -18.36 2.39
C GLY A 248 -8.55 -17.44 1.72
N THR A 249 -8.95 -16.37 2.40
CA THR A 249 -9.68 -15.24 1.81
C THR A 249 -8.75 -14.05 1.56
N TYR A 250 -9.20 -13.14 0.72
CA TYR A 250 -8.49 -11.94 0.32
C TYR A 250 -8.97 -10.73 1.12
N LEU A 251 -8.05 -9.90 1.59
CA LEU A 251 -8.33 -8.61 2.21
C LEU A 251 -7.90 -7.50 1.24
N THR A 252 -8.85 -6.66 0.84
CA THR A 252 -8.59 -5.42 0.10
C THR A 252 -8.81 -4.22 1.00
N CYS A 253 -8.00 -3.17 0.80
CA CYS A 253 -7.94 -2.01 1.68
C CYS A 253 -8.39 -0.75 0.94
N GLU A 254 -9.38 -0.03 1.48
CA GLU A 254 -9.80 1.27 0.94
C GLU A 254 -8.92 2.39 1.54
N GLU A 255 -8.19 3.10 0.68
CA GLU A 255 -7.10 4.00 1.07
C GLU A 255 -7.52 5.46 0.89
N ASN A 256 -7.21 6.14 -0.21
CA ASN A 256 -7.70 7.50 -0.55
C ASN A 256 -9.20 7.56 -0.96
N PHE A 257 -10.07 6.81 -0.28
CA PHE A 257 -11.54 6.81 -0.48
C PHE A 257 -12.16 8.21 -0.34
N ASN A 258 -11.53 9.05 0.47
CA ASN A 258 -12.01 10.37 0.82
C ASN A 258 -12.16 11.25 -0.43
N GLY A 259 -11.31 11.11 -1.44
CA GLY A 259 -11.31 11.96 -2.63
C GLY A 259 -12.42 11.65 -3.65
N PHE A 260 -13.16 10.56 -3.48
CA PHE A 260 -14.30 10.21 -4.34
C PHE A 260 -15.55 11.02 -4.03
N PHE A 261 -15.56 11.71 -2.89
CA PHE A 261 -16.70 12.49 -2.42
C PHE A 261 -16.52 13.97 -2.72
N GLY A 262 -17.61 14.62 -3.09
CA GLY A 262 -17.66 16.07 -3.30
C GLY A 262 -19.01 16.63 -2.90
N ALA A 263 -19.22 17.94 -3.10
CA ALA A 263 -20.50 18.58 -2.82
C ALA A 263 -20.99 19.41 -4.01
N THR A 264 -22.25 19.23 -4.42
CA THR A 264 -22.88 20.15 -5.40
C THR A 264 -23.67 21.28 -4.73
N GLY A 265 -23.96 21.13 -3.43
CA GLY A 265 -24.67 22.10 -2.60
C GLY A 265 -23.92 22.46 -1.31
N ALA A 266 -24.58 23.27 -0.48
CA ALA A 266 -24.08 23.57 0.86
C ALA A 266 -24.17 22.33 1.74
N HIS A 267 -23.11 22.04 2.49
CA HIS A 267 -23.04 20.98 3.49
C HIS A 267 -22.49 21.54 4.81
N GLU A 268 -22.63 20.77 5.88
CA GLU A 268 -22.14 21.13 7.21
C GLU A 268 -20.61 21.00 7.27
N GLU A 269 -19.93 22.03 7.81
CA GLU A 269 -18.50 21.90 8.16
C GLU A 269 -18.36 21.01 9.39
N ARG A 270 -17.53 19.97 9.26
CA ARG A 270 -17.41 18.88 10.23
C ARG A 270 -15.95 18.63 10.59
N GLU A 271 -15.66 18.49 11.89
CA GLU A 271 -14.30 18.21 12.37
C GLU A 271 -13.82 16.83 11.89
N ASP A 272 -14.72 15.85 11.90
CA ASP A 272 -14.44 14.51 11.38
C ASP A 272 -14.19 14.54 9.86
N TYR A 273 -14.94 15.33 9.08
CA TYR A 273 -14.64 15.47 7.65
C TYR A 273 -13.26 16.07 7.43
N ALA A 274 -12.91 17.14 8.15
CA ALA A 274 -11.59 17.74 8.07
C ALA A 274 -10.49 16.73 8.42
N ARG A 275 -10.67 15.91 9.47
CA ARG A 275 -9.66 14.90 9.88
C ARG A 275 -9.43 13.79 8.85
N TYR A 276 -10.42 13.50 8.00
CA TYR A 276 -10.33 12.50 6.93
C TYR A 276 -10.21 13.15 5.54
N GLY A 277 -9.97 14.47 5.48
CA GLY A 277 -9.88 15.23 4.24
C GLY A 277 -11.18 15.33 3.42
N ILE A 278 -12.34 14.91 3.93
CA ILE A 278 -13.59 14.85 3.14
C ILE A 278 -14.12 16.26 2.84
N GLY A 279 -14.37 16.55 1.56
CA GLY A 279 -14.98 17.81 1.13
C GLY A 279 -14.57 18.20 -0.29
N GLY A 280 -14.95 19.41 -0.69
CA GLY A 280 -14.57 19.99 -1.98
C GLY A 280 -15.27 19.37 -3.19
N GLU A 281 -14.57 19.33 -4.32
CA GLU A 281 -14.97 18.63 -5.55
C GLU A 281 -14.09 17.39 -5.72
N SER A 282 -14.67 16.27 -6.18
CA SER A 282 -13.90 15.07 -6.49
C SER A 282 -13.18 15.21 -7.84
N PRO A 283 -12.02 14.56 -8.06
CA PRO A 283 -11.35 14.56 -9.37
C PRO A 283 -12.19 13.88 -10.45
N TYR A 284 -13.16 13.04 -10.07
CA TYR A 284 -13.98 12.27 -10.99
C TYR A 284 -15.36 12.84 -11.25
N ALA A 285 -15.71 13.97 -10.62
CA ALA A 285 -17.02 14.61 -10.72
C ALA A 285 -18.18 13.65 -10.38
N TYR A 286 -17.95 12.66 -9.51
CA TYR A 286 -18.96 11.66 -9.15
C TYR A 286 -20.18 12.31 -8.52
N GLU A 287 -19.98 13.30 -7.64
CA GLU A 287 -21.03 14.05 -6.96
C GLU A 287 -22.00 14.75 -7.93
N LYS A 288 -21.56 15.06 -9.16
CA LYS A 288 -22.37 15.74 -10.17
C LYS A 288 -23.34 14.78 -10.89
N PHE A 289 -23.08 13.47 -10.87
CA PHE A 289 -23.83 12.48 -11.65
C PHE A 289 -24.31 11.26 -10.85
N ASP A 290 -23.86 11.09 -9.60
CA ASP A 290 -24.39 10.13 -8.64
C ASP A 290 -24.50 10.79 -7.26
N ALA A 291 -25.74 10.97 -6.80
CA ALA A 291 -26.06 11.61 -5.52
C ALA A 291 -25.43 10.90 -4.31
N ARG A 292 -25.10 9.61 -4.45
CA ARG A 292 -24.39 8.84 -3.41
C ARG A 292 -23.05 9.45 -3.02
N PHE A 293 -22.36 10.09 -3.96
CA PHE A 293 -21.06 10.73 -3.73
C PHE A 293 -21.16 12.23 -3.42
N ASP A 294 -22.38 12.78 -3.39
CA ASP A 294 -22.64 14.16 -3.04
C ASP A 294 -22.92 14.30 -1.54
N ILE A 295 -21.94 14.76 -0.77
CA ILE A 295 -22.05 14.89 0.69
C ILE A 295 -23.07 15.95 1.13
N SER A 296 -23.58 16.79 0.23
CA SER A 296 -24.70 17.69 0.52
C SER A 296 -26.07 16.98 0.45
N GLN A 297 -26.11 15.76 -0.09
CA GLN A 297 -27.29 14.92 -0.20
C GLN A 297 -27.17 13.65 0.68
N GLU A 298 -26.04 12.94 0.61
CA GLU A 298 -25.77 11.68 1.32
C GLU A 298 -24.55 11.82 2.24
N PRO A 299 -24.64 12.60 3.35
CA PRO A 299 -23.50 12.88 4.22
C PRO A 299 -22.97 11.64 4.97
N ASN A 300 -23.73 10.55 5.03
CA ASN A 300 -23.28 9.35 5.71
C ASN A 300 -22.60 8.34 4.77
N GLU A 301 -22.65 8.53 3.45
CA GLU A 301 -21.98 7.61 2.53
C GLU A 301 -20.45 7.54 2.76
N PRO A 302 -19.72 8.65 3.02
CA PRO A 302 -18.30 8.58 3.33
C PRO A 302 -17.95 7.67 4.52
N TYR A 303 -18.84 7.48 5.50
CA TYR A 303 -18.59 6.60 6.65
C TYR A 303 -18.69 5.11 6.31
N ARG A 304 -19.27 4.75 5.16
CA ARG A 304 -19.39 3.37 4.65
C ARG A 304 -18.15 2.93 3.85
N HIS A 305 -17.11 3.79 3.81
CA HIS A 305 -15.84 3.55 3.12
C HIS A 305 -14.63 3.90 4.00
N GLY A 306 -13.45 3.40 3.61
CA GLY A 306 -12.22 3.45 4.41
C GLY A 306 -12.06 2.23 5.31
N TRP A 307 -12.51 1.06 4.84
CA TRP A 307 -12.50 -0.19 5.61
C TRP A 307 -11.73 -1.28 4.88
N VAL A 308 -11.16 -2.22 5.65
CA VAL A 308 -10.71 -3.50 5.11
C VAL A 308 -11.93 -4.34 4.71
N THR A 309 -11.93 -4.86 3.49
CA THR A 309 -13.00 -5.68 2.92
C THR A 309 -12.49 -7.09 2.62
N GLU A 310 -13.15 -8.10 3.18
CA GLU A 310 -12.87 -9.51 2.91
C GLU A 310 -13.65 -10.02 1.69
N ILE A 311 -12.96 -10.77 0.83
CA ILE A 311 -13.48 -11.39 -0.38
C ILE A 311 -13.08 -12.87 -0.37
N ASP A 312 -14.02 -13.76 -0.67
CA ASP A 312 -13.70 -15.14 -1.00
C ASP A 312 -13.38 -15.24 -2.50
N PRO A 313 -12.10 -15.42 -2.88
CA PRO A 313 -11.71 -15.49 -4.29
C PRO A 313 -12.08 -16.82 -4.95
N LEU A 314 -12.44 -17.84 -4.17
CA LEU A 314 -12.79 -19.17 -4.65
C LEU A 314 -14.31 -19.36 -4.81
N ASP A 315 -15.12 -18.40 -4.36
CA ASP A 315 -16.55 -18.31 -4.62
C ASP A 315 -16.92 -16.96 -5.27
N ALA A 316 -17.05 -16.96 -6.60
CA ALA A 316 -17.42 -15.77 -7.35
C ALA A 316 -18.82 -15.22 -7.04
N ALA A 317 -19.68 -16.00 -6.36
CA ALA A 317 -21.02 -15.56 -5.93
C ALA A 317 -21.05 -15.02 -4.49
N SER A 318 -19.95 -15.15 -3.73
CA SER A 318 -19.84 -14.68 -2.35
C SER A 318 -20.09 -13.17 -2.24
N THR A 319 -20.70 -12.70 -1.15
CA THR A 319 -20.85 -11.27 -0.90
C THR A 319 -19.65 -10.76 -0.10
N PRO A 320 -18.88 -9.77 -0.60
CA PRO A 320 -17.78 -9.18 0.16
C PRO A 320 -18.25 -8.54 1.47
N VAL A 321 -17.39 -8.59 2.49
CA VAL A 321 -17.71 -8.15 3.87
C VAL A 321 -16.74 -7.05 4.30
N LYS A 322 -17.26 -5.87 4.65
CA LYS A 322 -16.47 -4.81 5.28
C LYS A 322 -16.34 -5.07 6.78
N HIS A 323 -15.12 -5.22 7.28
CA HIS A 323 -14.86 -5.55 8.69
C HIS A 323 -14.66 -4.31 9.54
N THR A 324 -15.71 -3.85 10.21
CA THR A 324 -15.63 -2.58 10.93
C THR A 324 -14.75 -2.62 12.17
N ALA A 325 -14.49 -3.80 12.74
CA ALA A 325 -13.64 -3.93 13.92
C ALA A 325 -12.16 -3.61 13.66
N LEU A 326 -11.73 -3.62 12.39
CA LEU A 326 -10.38 -3.24 11.97
C LEU A 326 -10.18 -1.70 11.92
N GLY A 327 -11.25 -0.93 12.12
CA GLY A 327 -11.21 0.53 12.15
C GLY A 327 -11.32 1.18 10.77
N ARG A 328 -11.68 2.47 10.76
CA ARG A 328 -11.83 3.27 9.54
C ARG A 328 -10.73 4.30 9.42
N PHE A 329 -9.98 4.23 8.34
CA PHE A 329 -8.91 5.15 7.96
C PHE A 329 -8.47 4.85 6.52
N LYS A 330 -7.37 5.43 6.03
CA LYS A 330 -6.87 5.16 4.69
C LYS A 330 -5.96 3.93 4.76
N HIS A 331 -6.58 2.76 4.63
CA HIS A 331 -5.83 1.51 4.82
C HIS A 331 -4.93 1.26 3.62
N GLU A 332 -3.64 1.07 3.88
CA GLU A 332 -2.71 0.65 2.83
C GLU A 332 -2.89 -0.84 2.53
N ASN A 333 -2.46 -1.69 3.46
CA ASN A 333 -2.52 -3.14 3.37
C ASN A 333 -2.98 -3.75 4.72
N ALA A 334 -3.16 -5.07 4.76
CA ALA A 334 -3.63 -5.76 5.96
C ALA A 334 -2.82 -7.04 6.23
N GLU A 335 -1.73 -6.90 6.98
CA GLU A 335 -0.81 -8.01 7.27
C GLU A 335 -1.34 -8.89 8.42
N MET A 336 -1.86 -10.07 8.08
CA MET A 336 -2.40 -11.02 9.05
C MET A 336 -1.34 -12.01 9.54
N VAL A 337 -1.23 -12.13 10.86
CA VAL A 337 -0.42 -13.15 11.54
C VAL A 337 -1.22 -13.79 12.68
N GLN A 338 -0.61 -14.77 13.35
CA GLN A 338 -1.19 -15.44 14.50
C GLN A 338 -0.37 -15.17 15.77
N ALA A 339 -1.05 -14.81 16.86
CA ALA A 339 -0.46 -14.73 18.20
C ALA A 339 -0.13 -16.13 18.73
N ALA A 340 0.76 -16.22 19.71
CA ALA A 340 1.20 -17.49 20.30
C ALA A 340 0.06 -18.28 20.98
N ASP A 341 -1.00 -17.59 21.40
CA ASP A 341 -2.21 -18.17 21.99
C ASP A 341 -3.31 -18.52 20.97
N GLY A 342 -3.04 -18.34 19.67
CA GLY A 342 -3.91 -18.69 18.57
C GLY A 342 -4.83 -17.57 18.10
N ARG A 343 -4.88 -16.41 18.77
CA ARG A 343 -5.65 -15.25 18.29
C ARG A 343 -5.09 -14.72 16.97
N VAL A 344 -5.97 -14.16 16.15
CA VAL A 344 -5.63 -13.47 14.91
C VAL A 344 -5.14 -12.08 15.25
N VAL A 345 -4.07 -11.66 14.57
CA VAL A 345 -3.54 -10.30 14.64
C VAL A 345 -3.47 -9.75 13.22
N VAL A 346 -3.92 -8.51 13.02
CA VAL A 346 -3.81 -7.81 11.72
C VAL A 346 -3.11 -6.48 11.94
N TYR A 347 -1.97 -6.26 11.29
CA TYR A 347 -1.26 -4.98 11.29
C TYR A 347 -1.65 -4.15 10.07
N MET A 348 -1.86 -2.84 10.25
CA MET A 348 -2.37 -1.95 9.21
C MET A 348 -1.69 -0.57 9.29
N GLY A 349 -1.28 -0.03 8.15
CA GLY A 349 -0.86 1.36 7.99
C GLY A 349 -2.04 2.27 7.66
N ASP A 350 -1.98 3.53 8.11
CA ASP A 350 -2.88 4.62 7.68
C ASP A 350 -2.06 5.61 6.87
N ASP A 351 -2.10 5.50 5.54
CA ASP A 351 -1.22 6.27 4.68
C ASP A 351 -1.69 7.73 4.56
N GLU A 352 -1.21 8.53 5.50
CA GLU A 352 -1.21 9.97 5.38
C GLU A 352 -0.12 10.57 6.26
N ARG A 353 0.36 11.75 5.88
CA ARG A 353 1.41 12.45 6.65
C ARG A 353 0.94 12.71 8.08
N GLY A 354 1.63 12.08 9.03
CA GLY A 354 1.40 12.26 10.47
C GLY A 354 0.31 11.37 11.07
N GLU A 355 -0.29 10.47 10.28
CA GLU A 355 -1.21 9.46 10.82
C GLU A 355 -0.42 8.24 11.35
N PHE A 356 -1.08 7.10 11.56
CA PHE A 356 -0.62 6.10 12.55
C PHE A 356 -0.49 4.68 11.98
N ILE A 357 0.19 3.81 12.76
CA ILE A 357 0.19 2.36 12.55
C ILE A 357 -0.79 1.73 13.55
N TYR A 358 -1.63 0.82 13.08
CA TYR A 358 -2.65 0.12 13.84
C TYR A 358 -2.39 -1.38 13.93
N ARG A 359 -3.00 -2.01 14.94
CA ARG A 359 -3.04 -3.47 15.11
C ARG A 359 -4.41 -3.88 15.62
N PHE A 360 -5.07 -4.79 14.94
CA PHE A 360 -6.25 -5.49 15.46
C PHE A 360 -5.84 -6.83 16.09
N VAL A 361 -6.48 -7.21 17.21
CA VAL A 361 -6.32 -8.53 17.83
C VAL A 361 -7.69 -9.12 18.12
N SER A 362 -7.99 -10.31 17.58
CA SER A 362 -9.28 -10.98 17.77
C SER A 362 -9.49 -11.46 19.21
N ASN A 363 -10.74 -11.60 19.62
CA ASN A 363 -11.10 -12.30 20.86
C ASN A 363 -11.15 -13.82 20.66
N GLY A 364 -11.53 -14.27 19.46
CA GLY A 364 -11.50 -15.67 19.05
C GLY A 364 -10.09 -16.16 18.67
N VAL A 365 -9.93 -17.47 18.60
CA VAL A 365 -8.69 -18.13 18.15
C VAL A 365 -8.91 -18.80 16.80
N TYR A 366 -7.91 -18.74 15.93
CA TYR A 366 -7.91 -19.45 14.67
C TYR A 366 -7.33 -20.86 14.83
N GLU A 367 -8.03 -21.84 14.28
CA GLU A 367 -7.54 -23.20 14.08
C GLU A 367 -7.84 -23.60 12.63
N GLU A 368 -6.90 -24.28 11.97
CA GLU A 368 -7.06 -24.71 10.58
C GLU A 368 -8.31 -25.59 10.40
N GLY A 369 -9.20 -25.22 9.48
CA GLY A 369 -10.48 -25.88 9.24
C GLY A 369 -11.56 -25.61 10.30
N GLY A 370 -11.28 -24.75 11.28
CA GLY A 370 -12.23 -24.26 12.27
C GLY A 370 -13.18 -23.20 11.71
N SER A 371 -14.09 -22.72 12.57
CA SER A 371 -14.96 -21.58 12.22
C SER A 371 -14.14 -20.29 12.20
N THR A 372 -14.37 -19.46 11.18
CA THR A 372 -13.77 -18.12 11.05
C THR A 372 -14.73 -17.01 11.47
N GLU A 373 -15.97 -17.37 11.86
CA GLU A 373 -16.99 -16.42 12.33
C GLU A 373 -16.47 -15.57 13.51
N GLY A 374 -16.55 -14.25 13.36
CA GLY A 374 -16.14 -13.30 14.40
C GLY A 374 -14.64 -13.00 14.46
N LEU A 375 -13.77 -13.71 13.72
CA LEU A 375 -12.32 -13.51 13.83
C LEU A 375 -11.85 -12.13 13.36
N LEU A 376 -12.61 -11.45 12.49
CA LEU A 376 -12.35 -10.07 12.04
C LEU A 376 -13.41 -9.05 12.51
N SER A 377 -14.39 -9.48 13.31
CA SER A 377 -15.46 -8.60 13.82
C SER A 377 -15.58 -8.53 15.34
N ASP A 378 -14.95 -9.45 16.07
CA ASP A 378 -14.90 -9.46 17.54
C ASP A 378 -13.45 -9.43 18.02
N GLY A 379 -13.00 -8.28 18.51
CA GLY A 379 -11.64 -8.07 18.97
C GLY A 379 -11.41 -6.64 19.46
N THR A 380 -10.14 -6.27 19.57
CA THR A 380 -9.71 -4.93 20.01
C THR A 380 -8.78 -4.33 18.97
N LEU A 381 -9.07 -3.08 18.59
CA LEU A 381 -8.18 -2.25 17.78
C LEU A 381 -7.19 -1.51 18.67
N PHE A 382 -5.93 -1.47 18.26
CA PHE A 382 -4.83 -0.79 18.93
C PHE A 382 -4.15 0.17 17.96
N VAL A 383 -3.48 1.18 18.50
CA VAL A 383 -2.63 2.10 17.76
C VAL A 383 -1.22 2.12 18.36
N ALA A 384 -0.20 2.24 17.53
CA ALA A 384 1.19 2.18 17.97
C ALA A 384 1.65 3.48 18.67
N LYS A 385 2.49 3.31 19.68
CA LYS A 385 3.35 4.35 20.21
C LYS A 385 4.81 3.88 20.23
N PHE A 386 5.66 4.63 19.55
CA PHE A 386 7.10 4.42 19.48
C PHE A 386 7.79 5.36 20.48
N ASN A 387 8.56 4.79 21.42
CA ASN A 387 9.33 5.54 22.41
C ASN A 387 10.75 5.80 21.93
N ASP A 388 11.35 6.92 22.35
CA ASP A 388 12.71 7.33 21.96
C ASP A 388 13.82 6.37 22.40
N ASP A 389 13.54 5.43 23.30
CA ASP A 389 14.47 4.41 23.80
C ASP A 389 14.39 3.08 23.03
N MET A 390 13.81 3.09 21.82
CA MET A 390 13.64 1.92 20.94
C MET A 390 12.69 0.84 21.50
N THR A 391 11.88 1.21 22.50
CA THR A 391 10.72 0.42 22.92
C THR A 391 9.44 0.98 22.30
N GLY A 392 8.38 0.19 22.28
CA GLY A 392 7.06 0.65 21.88
C GLY A 392 5.94 -0.12 22.58
N GLU A 393 4.76 0.45 22.50
CA GLU A 393 3.55 -0.08 23.11
C GLU A 393 2.35 0.03 22.15
N TRP A 394 1.45 -0.93 22.23
CA TRP A 394 0.15 -0.93 21.56
C TRP A 394 -0.89 -0.34 22.51
N LEU A 395 -1.43 0.82 22.15
CA LEU A 395 -2.43 1.53 22.94
C LEU A 395 -3.83 1.05 22.53
N PRO A 396 -4.61 0.43 23.43
CA PRO A 396 -5.94 -0.07 23.07
C PRO A 396 -6.91 1.09 22.83
N LEU A 397 -7.70 1.00 21.76
CA LEU A 397 -8.78 1.93 21.45
C LEU A 397 -10.09 1.36 22.01
N THR A 398 -10.42 1.76 23.23
CA THR A 398 -11.60 1.29 23.98
C THR A 398 -12.38 2.47 24.53
N PRO A 399 -13.65 2.29 24.93
CA PRO A 399 -14.40 3.35 25.59
C PRO A 399 -13.69 3.91 26.83
N GLU A 400 -12.98 3.06 27.57
CA GLU A 400 -12.24 3.44 28.76
C GLU A 400 -11.02 4.32 28.46
N THR A 401 -10.30 4.04 27.38
CA THR A 401 -9.08 4.78 27.01
C THR A 401 -9.36 6.05 26.21
N THR A 402 -10.42 6.04 25.40
CA THR A 402 -10.74 7.14 24.47
C THR A 402 -11.87 8.05 24.97
N GLY A 403 -12.71 7.54 25.88
CA GLY A 403 -13.96 8.20 26.28
C GLY A 403 -15.03 8.23 25.18
N MET A 404 -14.91 7.40 24.14
CA MET A 404 -15.81 7.34 22.98
C MET A 404 -16.62 6.02 22.97
N PRO A 405 -17.86 6.00 22.46
CA PRO A 405 -18.56 4.75 22.15
C PRO A 405 -17.79 3.88 21.15
N VAL A 406 -17.95 2.56 21.20
CA VAL A 406 -17.16 1.63 20.36
C VAL A 406 -17.37 1.85 18.87
N GLU A 407 -18.61 2.12 18.46
CA GLU A 407 -18.97 2.43 17.08
C GLU A 407 -18.30 3.72 16.59
N GLU A 408 -18.21 4.74 17.45
CA GLU A 408 -17.52 6.00 17.14
C GLU A 408 -16.00 5.82 17.12
N ILE A 409 -15.44 4.97 18.00
CA ILE A 409 -14.01 4.64 17.97
C ILE A 409 -13.64 4.08 16.59
N LEU A 410 -14.44 3.15 16.07
CA LEU A 410 -14.14 2.50 14.80
C LEU A 410 -14.32 3.45 13.62
N VAL A 411 -15.45 4.18 13.55
CA VAL A 411 -15.71 5.16 12.46
C VAL A 411 -14.71 6.33 12.48
N PHE A 412 -14.26 6.72 13.68
CA PHE A 412 -13.33 7.84 13.91
C PHE A 412 -12.00 7.38 14.50
N SER A 413 -11.44 6.28 13.99
CA SER A 413 -10.22 5.64 14.51
C SER A 413 -9.03 6.60 14.60
N ARG A 414 -8.86 7.46 13.59
CA ARG A 414 -7.88 8.57 13.62
C ARG A 414 -8.03 9.48 14.84
N MET A 415 -9.25 9.91 15.16
CA MET A 415 -9.51 10.78 16.32
C MET A 415 -9.29 10.03 17.65
N ALA A 416 -9.68 8.76 17.71
CA ALA A 416 -9.42 7.90 18.86
C ALA A 416 -7.91 7.72 19.10
N GLY A 417 -7.14 7.48 18.04
CA GLY A 417 -5.68 7.36 18.09
C GLY A 417 -4.99 8.63 18.62
N SER A 418 -5.43 9.80 18.16
CA SER A 418 -4.93 11.08 18.69
C SER A 418 -5.23 11.25 20.19
N LYS A 419 -6.42 10.85 20.66
CA LYS A 419 -6.81 10.97 22.08
C LYS A 419 -5.94 10.14 23.01
N VAL A 420 -5.51 8.96 22.56
CA VAL A 420 -4.63 8.08 23.36
C VAL A 420 -3.16 8.41 23.22
N GLY A 421 -2.80 9.32 22.31
CA GLY A 421 -1.42 9.79 22.12
C GLY A 421 -0.57 8.86 21.26
N ALA A 422 -1.15 8.33 20.18
CA ALA A 422 -0.43 7.62 19.13
C ALA A 422 0.75 8.43 18.57
N THR A 423 1.80 7.75 18.11
CA THR A 423 2.94 8.42 17.46
C THR A 423 2.57 8.80 16.03
N THR A 424 2.74 10.07 15.65
CA THR A 424 2.58 10.53 14.26
C THR A 424 3.72 9.99 13.39
N MET A 425 3.38 9.30 12.30
CA MET A 425 4.34 8.59 11.44
C MET A 425 4.53 9.28 10.09
N ASP A 426 5.65 8.98 9.43
CA ASP A 426 5.92 9.41 8.06
C ASP A 426 5.26 8.44 7.07
N ARG A 427 3.96 8.62 6.82
CA ARG A 427 3.19 7.87 5.82
C ARG A 427 3.37 6.34 5.87
N PRO A 428 2.72 5.67 6.83
CA PRO A 428 2.71 4.21 6.90
C PRO A 428 2.00 3.58 5.70
N GLU A 429 2.78 3.02 4.79
CA GLU A 429 2.30 2.20 3.67
C GLU A 429 2.34 0.72 4.09
N TRP A 430 2.88 -0.16 3.25
CA TRP A 430 2.75 -1.60 3.44
C TRP A 430 3.41 -2.09 4.73
N VAL A 431 2.74 -3.04 5.37
CA VAL A 431 3.23 -3.84 6.48
C VAL A 431 3.51 -5.26 6.01
N ALA A 432 4.63 -5.84 6.42
CA ALA A 432 4.98 -7.23 6.10
C ALA A 432 5.58 -7.93 7.33
N ALA A 433 5.13 -9.16 7.63
CA ALA A 433 5.66 -9.96 8.73
C ALA A 433 6.58 -11.07 8.24
N HIS A 434 7.68 -11.28 8.95
CA HIS A 434 8.63 -12.31 8.59
C HIS A 434 8.01 -13.73 8.79
N PRO A 435 8.06 -14.63 7.80
CA PRO A 435 7.29 -15.88 7.83
C PRO A 435 7.77 -16.91 8.85
N GLY A 436 9.00 -16.75 9.37
CA GLY A 436 9.62 -17.66 10.35
C GLY A 436 10.00 -17.02 11.68
N ARG A 437 9.67 -15.75 11.93
CA ARG A 437 10.08 -14.99 13.12
C ARG A 437 9.03 -13.95 13.46
N SER A 438 8.85 -13.64 14.74
CA SER A 438 8.03 -12.50 15.16
C SER A 438 8.76 -11.18 14.96
N GLU A 439 8.96 -10.82 13.69
CA GLU A 439 9.47 -9.53 13.24
C GLU A 439 8.50 -8.98 12.20
N VAL A 440 8.21 -7.68 12.28
CA VAL A 440 7.29 -7.01 11.37
C VAL A 440 7.93 -5.72 10.88
N TYR A 441 7.67 -5.38 9.63
CA TYR A 441 8.28 -4.29 8.89
C TYR A 441 7.18 -3.39 8.35
N CYS A 442 7.35 -2.07 8.40
CA CYS A 442 6.43 -1.11 7.81
C CYS A 442 7.21 -0.06 7.01
N ALA A 443 6.80 0.15 5.78
CA ALA A 443 7.26 1.21 4.92
C ALA A 443 6.74 2.56 5.45
N LEU A 444 7.65 3.51 5.62
CA LEU A 444 7.36 4.90 5.97
C LEU A 444 7.85 5.76 4.81
N THR A 445 7.00 5.96 3.82
CA THR A 445 7.42 6.27 2.44
C THR A 445 8.08 7.63 2.30
N ASN A 446 7.52 8.67 2.91
CA ASN A 446 8.08 10.02 2.98
C ASN A 446 7.20 10.92 3.86
N ASN A 447 7.75 12.07 4.25
CA ASN A 447 6.99 13.16 4.86
C ASN A 447 7.75 14.50 4.74
N SER A 448 7.52 15.20 3.63
CA SER A 448 8.08 16.54 3.41
C SER A 448 7.62 17.59 4.45
N LYS A 449 6.60 17.28 5.26
CA LYS A 449 6.06 18.13 6.33
C LYS A 449 6.58 17.80 7.73
N ARG A 450 7.43 16.77 7.88
CA ARG A 450 8.05 16.42 9.17
C ARG A 450 8.93 17.57 9.67
N GLY A 451 8.86 17.86 10.96
CA GLY A 451 9.68 18.86 11.65
C GLY A 451 8.89 19.96 12.38
N GLY A 452 7.58 20.05 12.15
CA GLY A 452 6.73 21.07 12.79
C GLY A 452 6.07 20.66 14.09
N ASP A 453 5.37 21.61 14.73
CA ASP A 453 4.68 21.38 16.01
C ASP A 453 3.66 20.24 15.96
N ALA A 454 2.97 20.09 14.82
CA ALA A 454 2.00 19.00 14.59
C ALA A 454 2.69 17.65 14.35
N MET A 455 3.87 17.67 13.73
CA MET A 455 4.63 16.48 13.33
C MET A 455 6.10 16.69 13.70
N PRO A 456 6.46 16.66 15.00
CA PRO A 456 7.85 16.86 15.40
C PRO A 456 8.70 15.67 14.96
N VAL A 457 10.00 15.90 14.79
CA VAL A 457 10.98 14.81 14.68
C VAL A 457 10.92 13.95 15.94
N ASN A 458 10.90 12.64 15.74
CA ASN A 458 10.97 11.65 16.81
C ASN A 458 11.92 10.51 16.41
N ALA A 459 12.20 9.57 17.31
CA ALA A 459 13.19 8.54 17.03
C ALA A 459 12.85 7.64 15.81
N ALA A 460 11.56 7.36 15.57
CA ALA A 460 11.11 6.56 14.43
C ALA A 460 11.02 7.38 13.11
N ASN A 461 10.97 8.72 13.23
CA ASN A 461 10.86 9.66 12.12
C ASN A 461 11.95 10.74 12.27
N PRO A 462 13.23 10.40 12.02
CA PRO A 462 14.38 11.16 12.53
C PRO A 462 14.81 12.35 11.66
N ARG A 463 14.22 12.51 10.46
CA ARG A 463 14.58 13.56 9.50
C ARG A 463 13.45 14.58 9.35
N GLU A 464 13.79 15.86 9.34
CA GLU A 464 12.86 16.92 8.89
C GLU A 464 12.71 16.85 7.38
N THR A 465 11.59 17.30 6.81
CA THR A 465 11.37 17.31 5.34
C THR A 465 11.90 16.03 4.69
N ASN A 466 11.31 14.92 5.09
CA ASN A 466 11.79 13.60 4.73
C ASN A 466 11.31 13.25 3.32
N GLU A 467 12.15 13.45 2.31
CA GLU A 467 11.81 13.16 0.90
C GLU A 467 12.13 11.71 0.47
N TYR A 468 12.76 10.90 1.33
CA TYR A 468 13.29 9.58 0.92
C TYR A 468 12.60 8.39 1.57
N GLY A 469 12.11 8.53 2.81
CA GLY A 469 11.50 7.43 3.54
C GLY A 469 12.45 6.47 4.27
N GLN A 470 11.85 5.55 5.01
CA GLN A 470 12.54 4.54 5.81
C GLN A 470 11.65 3.30 5.99
N ILE A 471 12.23 2.20 6.43
CA ILE A 471 11.47 1.01 6.86
C ILE A 471 11.69 0.82 8.34
N VAL A 472 10.63 0.94 9.13
CA VAL A 472 10.65 0.64 10.56
C VAL A 472 10.42 -0.86 10.76
N ARG A 473 11.15 -1.47 11.69
CA ARG A 473 11.01 -2.87 12.07
C ARG A 473 10.71 -2.98 13.55
N TRP A 474 9.77 -3.84 13.94
CA TRP A 474 9.52 -4.16 15.35
C TRP A 474 9.47 -5.65 15.63
N ARG A 475 9.73 -5.98 16.90
CA ARG A 475 9.74 -7.33 17.47
C ARG A 475 8.84 -7.35 18.69
N PRO A 476 7.69 -8.03 18.62
CA PRO A 476 6.83 -8.19 19.78
C PRO A 476 7.55 -8.88 20.94
N GLU A 477 7.30 -8.42 22.17
CA GLU A 477 7.88 -9.00 23.38
C GLU A 477 7.53 -10.48 23.49
N GLY A 478 8.50 -11.30 23.89
CA GLY A 478 8.29 -12.74 24.05
C GLY A 478 8.05 -13.52 22.76
N GLU A 479 8.35 -12.94 21.58
CA GLU A 479 8.09 -13.54 20.27
C GLU A 479 6.60 -13.86 20.07
N ASP A 480 5.72 -12.98 20.55
CA ASP A 480 4.27 -13.14 20.47
C ASP A 480 3.60 -11.90 19.87
N HIS A 481 3.01 -12.03 18.69
CA HIS A 481 2.27 -10.95 18.02
C HIS A 481 1.09 -10.39 18.85
N GLY A 482 0.60 -11.15 19.83
CA GLY A 482 -0.42 -10.72 20.79
C GLY A 482 0.11 -9.85 21.94
N ALA A 483 1.43 -9.65 22.08
CA ALA A 483 2.02 -8.87 23.16
C ALA A 483 1.78 -7.36 23.00
N ASP A 484 1.49 -6.65 24.09
CA ASP A 484 1.20 -5.21 24.06
C ASP A 484 2.44 -4.32 23.95
N THR A 485 3.64 -4.90 24.03
CA THR A 485 4.90 -4.17 23.94
C THR A 485 5.81 -4.79 22.88
N PHE A 486 6.68 -3.97 22.32
CA PHE A 486 7.66 -4.39 21.33
C PHE A 486 8.96 -3.60 21.47
N THR A 487 10.03 -4.12 20.87
CA THR A 487 11.24 -3.34 20.57
C THR A 487 11.27 -3.02 19.09
N TRP A 488 11.89 -1.91 18.70
CA TRP A 488 11.93 -1.50 17.30
C TRP A 488 13.28 -0.90 16.90
N ASP A 489 13.57 -0.94 15.60
CA ASP A 489 14.71 -0.30 14.95
C ASP A 489 14.32 0.20 13.55
N LEU A 490 15.15 1.04 12.94
CA LEU A 490 15.02 1.37 11.52
C LEU A 490 15.84 0.37 10.72
N TYR A 491 15.16 -0.54 10.01
CA TYR A 491 15.83 -1.54 9.16
C TYR A 491 16.66 -0.88 8.06
N VAL A 492 16.11 0.18 7.47
CA VAL A 492 16.81 1.04 6.52
C VAL A 492 16.23 2.45 6.59
N MET A 493 17.10 3.45 6.48
CA MET A 493 16.71 4.81 6.08
C MET A 493 17.15 4.98 4.63
N ALA A 494 16.18 5.08 3.71
CA ALA A 494 16.46 5.34 2.30
C ALA A 494 17.09 6.74 2.16
N GLY A 495 17.82 7.00 1.08
CA GLY A 495 18.55 8.26 0.92
C GLY A 495 19.51 8.26 -0.24
N ASN A 496 20.18 9.40 -0.44
CA ASN A 496 21.09 9.60 -1.56
C ASN A 496 22.55 9.86 -1.08
N PRO A 497 23.38 8.82 -0.94
CA PRO A 497 24.76 8.95 -0.48
C PRO A 497 25.71 9.59 -1.50
N LYS A 498 25.26 9.80 -2.74
CA LYS A 498 26.02 10.56 -3.75
C LYS A 498 25.93 12.07 -3.52
N LEU A 499 24.81 12.54 -2.97
CA LEU A 499 24.52 13.96 -2.77
C LEU A 499 24.76 14.42 -1.34
N HIS A 500 24.59 13.52 -0.37
CA HIS A 500 24.60 13.86 1.06
C HIS A 500 25.65 13.10 1.85
N ASP A 501 26.19 13.78 2.87
CA ASP A 501 27.11 13.21 3.88
C ASP A 501 26.48 13.18 5.30
N ASP A 502 25.23 13.64 5.45
CA ASP A 502 24.47 13.69 6.70
C ASP A 502 23.35 12.62 6.73
N ALA A 503 22.29 12.80 7.52
CA ALA A 503 21.22 11.82 7.63
C ALA A 503 20.45 11.56 6.31
N TYR A 504 20.47 12.49 5.36
CA TYR A 504 19.78 12.34 4.07
C TYR A 504 20.53 11.41 3.10
N ARG A 505 21.77 11.04 3.44
CA ARG A 505 22.54 10.01 2.72
C ARG A 505 21.94 8.61 2.84
N GLY A 506 21.07 8.39 3.82
CA GLY A 506 20.55 7.08 4.21
C GLY A 506 21.43 6.35 5.24
N SER A 507 20.96 5.20 5.71
CA SER A 507 21.68 4.33 6.65
C SER A 507 22.86 3.62 5.98
N GLU A 508 23.69 2.91 6.77
CA GLU A 508 24.94 2.29 6.27
C GLU A 508 24.72 1.23 5.17
N ASN A 509 23.51 0.63 5.11
CA ASN A 509 23.10 -0.32 4.09
C ASN A 509 22.58 0.34 2.79
N ILE A 510 22.54 1.68 2.72
CA ILE A 510 22.32 2.43 1.48
C ILE A 510 23.67 2.84 0.88
N THR A 511 23.82 2.56 -0.41
CA THR A 511 25.02 2.76 -1.22
C THR A 511 24.63 3.36 -2.57
N GLU A 512 25.60 3.93 -3.30
CA GLU A 512 25.36 4.41 -4.67
C GLU A 512 24.81 3.31 -5.61
N GLY A 513 25.11 2.04 -5.33
CA GLY A 513 24.67 0.91 -6.17
C GLY A 513 23.24 0.45 -5.91
N ASN A 514 22.67 0.75 -4.73
CA ASN A 514 21.36 0.23 -4.32
C ASN A 514 20.40 1.30 -3.79
N MET A 515 20.76 2.59 -3.83
CA MET A 515 19.90 3.66 -3.33
C MET A 515 18.55 3.72 -4.05
N PHE A 516 17.53 4.10 -3.29
CA PHE A 516 16.14 4.25 -3.68
C PHE A 516 15.48 5.32 -2.79
N ASN A 517 14.25 5.70 -3.12
CA ASN A 517 13.39 6.60 -2.34
C ASN A 517 11.97 6.03 -2.30
N SER A 518 11.17 6.47 -1.33
CA SER A 518 9.78 6.08 -1.12
C SER A 518 9.56 4.57 -1.18
N PRO A 519 10.16 3.80 -0.22
CA PRO A 519 9.76 2.42 -0.07
C PRO A 519 8.28 2.37 0.24
N ASP A 520 7.59 1.50 -0.47
CA ASP A 520 6.14 1.30 -0.40
C ASP A 520 5.87 -0.21 -0.27
N GLY A 521 5.46 -0.87 -1.36
CA GLY A 521 5.04 -2.26 -1.37
C GLY A 521 6.06 -3.21 -0.75
N MET A 522 5.61 -4.12 0.10
CA MET A 522 6.49 -5.07 0.77
C MET A 522 5.89 -6.46 0.91
N ALA A 523 6.69 -7.48 0.65
CA ALA A 523 6.30 -8.86 0.94
C ALA A 523 7.51 -9.70 1.30
N PHE A 524 7.31 -10.68 2.19
CA PHE A 524 8.34 -11.68 2.47
C PHE A 524 8.23 -12.87 1.54
N SER A 525 9.32 -13.24 0.89
CA SER A 525 9.46 -14.57 0.30
C SER A 525 9.67 -15.62 1.39
N SER A 526 9.36 -16.86 1.06
CA SER A 526 9.39 -17.97 2.02
C SER A 526 10.76 -18.33 2.59
N ASP A 527 11.83 -17.82 1.99
CA ASP A 527 13.20 -17.94 2.48
C ASP A 527 13.59 -16.84 3.47
N GLY A 528 12.68 -15.92 3.78
CA GLY A 528 12.86 -14.84 4.76
C GLY A 528 13.48 -13.57 4.19
N LEU A 529 13.63 -13.45 2.85
CA LEU A 529 14.02 -12.19 2.23
C LEU A 529 12.81 -11.24 2.11
N LEU A 530 13.06 -9.95 2.37
CA LEU A 530 12.08 -8.89 2.24
C LEU A 530 12.15 -8.30 0.83
N TRP A 531 11.09 -8.43 0.05
CA TRP A 531 10.95 -7.70 -1.21
C TRP A 531 10.41 -6.31 -0.90
N ILE A 532 11.03 -5.29 -1.48
CA ILE A 532 10.74 -3.87 -1.27
C ILE A 532 10.44 -3.26 -2.64
N GLN A 533 9.27 -2.69 -2.81
CA GLN A 533 8.83 -1.98 -4.01
C GLN A 533 8.83 -0.46 -3.71
N THR A 534 8.84 0.38 -4.73
CA THR A 534 8.93 1.84 -4.56
C THR A 534 7.88 2.57 -5.38
N ASP A 535 7.26 3.57 -4.75
CA ASP A 535 6.51 4.65 -5.40
C ASP A 535 7.13 6.01 -5.06
N GLY A 536 8.23 6.31 -5.75
CA GLY A 536 9.06 7.47 -5.52
C GLY A 536 9.11 8.44 -6.67
N ASP A 537 9.82 9.55 -6.43
CA ASP A 537 10.17 10.48 -7.50
C ASP A 537 11.16 9.80 -8.46
N ASP A 538 10.69 9.61 -9.68
CA ASP A 538 11.40 8.90 -10.75
C ASP A 538 12.19 9.85 -11.68
N SER A 539 12.23 11.16 -11.38
CA SER A 539 12.82 12.21 -12.23
C SER A 539 14.29 11.98 -12.51
N ASN A 540 14.98 11.31 -11.58
CA ASN A 540 16.43 11.13 -11.59
C ASN A 540 17.20 12.47 -11.62
N GLU A 541 16.59 13.51 -11.06
CA GLU A 541 17.14 14.86 -10.92
C GLU A 541 17.07 15.32 -9.45
N GLY A 542 17.78 16.41 -9.11
CA GLY A 542 17.73 16.99 -7.76
C GLY A 542 18.13 15.99 -6.68
N GLU A 543 17.31 15.87 -5.64
CA GLU A 543 17.50 14.93 -4.51
C GLU A 543 17.52 13.45 -4.96
N PHE A 544 16.90 13.15 -6.11
CA PHE A 544 16.73 11.81 -6.65
C PHE A 544 17.77 11.47 -7.73
N GLU A 545 18.78 12.33 -7.94
CA GLU A 545 19.82 12.10 -8.94
C GLU A 545 20.53 10.76 -8.72
N GLY A 546 20.48 9.89 -9.73
CA GLY A 546 21.11 8.58 -9.75
C GLY A 546 20.23 7.44 -9.23
N GLN A 547 18.94 7.67 -8.93
CA GLN A 547 18.02 6.62 -8.47
C GLN A 547 17.21 5.98 -9.60
N GLY A 548 17.04 6.68 -10.73
CA GLY A 548 16.32 6.18 -11.91
C GLY A 548 14.81 6.05 -11.71
N ASN A 549 14.20 5.14 -12.47
CA ASN A 549 12.80 4.77 -12.32
C ASN A 549 12.53 4.03 -11.01
N ASN A 550 11.25 3.93 -10.64
CA ASN A 550 10.80 3.05 -9.56
C ASN A 550 11.24 1.60 -9.77
N GLN A 551 11.34 0.86 -8.67
CA GLN A 551 12.13 -0.36 -8.62
C GLN A 551 11.60 -1.34 -7.58
N MET A 552 12.09 -2.58 -7.67
CA MET A 552 11.91 -3.59 -6.64
C MET A 552 13.27 -4.14 -6.22
N LEU A 553 13.50 -4.19 -4.92
CA LEU A 553 14.74 -4.62 -4.27
C LEU A 553 14.48 -5.81 -3.35
N LEU A 554 15.55 -6.54 -3.00
CA LEU A 554 15.54 -7.54 -1.94
C LEU A 554 16.42 -7.08 -0.79
N GLY A 555 15.84 -7.00 0.40
CA GLY A 555 16.50 -6.85 1.68
C GLY A 555 16.71 -8.19 2.37
N ASN A 556 17.90 -8.41 2.93
CA ASN A 556 18.17 -9.52 3.83
C ASN A 556 18.03 -9.03 5.30
N PRO A 557 17.04 -9.53 6.06
CA PRO A 557 16.86 -9.18 7.47
C PRO A 557 18.05 -9.46 8.39
N ASP A 558 18.84 -10.48 8.07
CA ASP A 558 19.93 -10.97 8.93
C ASP A 558 21.20 -10.12 8.78
N THR A 559 21.48 -9.67 7.56
CA THR A 559 22.70 -8.92 7.24
C THR A 559 22.44 -7.41 7.09
N GLY A 560 21.20 -7.02 6.82
CA GLY A 560 20.83 -5.65 6.46
C GLY A 560 21.17 -5.28 5.01
N GLU A 561 21.78 -6.19 4.24
CA GLU A 561 22.11 -5.93 2.84
C GLU A 561 20.84 -5.79 1.98
N ILE A 562 20.87 -4.88 1.01
CA ILE A 562 19.76 -4.62 0.08
C ILE A 562 20.31 -4.63 -1.35
N ALA A 563 19.63 -5.30 -2.29
CA ALA A 563 20.04 -5.40 -3.68
C ALA A 563 18.87 -5.10 -4.64
N ARG A 564 19.10 -4.25 -5.64
CA ARG A 564 18.11 -3.95 -6.69
C ARG A 564 17.93 -5.14 -7.61
N PHE A 565 16.67 -5.55 -7.79
CA PHE A 565 16.29 -6.70 -8.59
C PHE A 565 15.57 -6.30 -9.88
N LEU A 566 14.61 -5.38 -9.82
CA LEU A 566 13.81 -4.95 -10.97
C LEU A 566 13.74 -3.43 -11.04
N THR A 567 13.68 -2.86 -12.25
CA THR A 567 13.27 -1.46 -12.49
C THR A 567 12.04 -1.42 -13.38
N ALA A 568 11.12 -0.52 -13.07
CA ALA A 568 9.89 -0.29 -13.82
C ALA A 568 10.12 0.57 -15.09
N PRO A 569 9.15 0.58 -16.03
CA PRO A 569 9.10 1.56 -17.09
C PRO A 569 8.94 2.98 -16.51
N LYS A 570 9.49 3.97 -17.20
CA LYS A 570 9.38 5.38 -16.81
C LYS A 570 7.93 5.79 -16.56
N GLY A 571 7.68 6.47 -15.45
CA GLY A 571 6.38 6.94 -15.00
C GLY A 571 5.52 5.89 -14.28
N ALA A 572 5.96 4.63 -14.20
CA ALA A 572 5.31 3.62 -13.36
C ALA A 572 5.90 3.64 -11.95
N GLU A 573 5.11 3.17 -10.99
CA GLU A 573 5.58 2.57 -9.73
C GLU A 573 5.66 1.05 -9.88
N VAL A 574 6.31 0.40 -8.91
CA VAL A 574 6.19 -1.04 -8.72
C VAL A 574 5.35 -1.28 -7.47
N THR A 575 4.25 -2.03 -7.60
CA THR A 575 3.35 -2.33 -6.49
C THR A 575 2.72 -3.70 -6.70
N GLY A 576 2.29 -4.37 -5.62
CA GLY A 576 1.72 -5.69 -5.63
C GLY A 576 2.73 -6.80 -5.98
N LEU A 577 2.84 -7.81 -5.12
CA LEU A 577 3.74 -8.94 -5.31
C LEU A 577 3.13 -10.21 -4.73
N THR A 578 3.04 -11.25 -5.56
CA THR A 578 2.69 -12.59 -5.10
C THR A 578 3.40 -13.65 -5.94
N TRP A 579 3.23 -14.93 -5.60
CA TRP A 579 3.95 -16.02 -6.26
C TRP A 579 3.02 -17.11 -6.74
N SER A 580 3.39 -17.69 -7.88
CA SER A 580 2.88 -19.01 -8.30
C SER A 580 2.98 -20.04 -7.16
N PRO A 581 2.08 -21.03 -7.10
CA PRO A 581 2.07 -22.01 -5.98
C PRO A 581 3.38 -22.77 -5.79
N ASP A 582 4.12 -23.02 -6.87
CA ASP A 582 5.43 -23.69 -6.82
C ASP A 582 6.62 -22.74 -6.61
N ARG A 583 6.34 -21.43 -6.48
CA ARG A 583 7.28 -20.34 -6.17
C ARG A 583 8.38 -20.14 -7.21
N LYS A 584 8.17 -20.54 -8.47
CA LYS A 584 9.14 -20.31 -9.56
C LYS A 584 8.87 -19.03 -10.35
N VAL A 585 7.64 -18.53 -10.27
CA VAL A 585 7.19 -17.31 -10.92
C VAL A 585 6.68 -16.34 -9.86
N ALA A 586 7.17 -15.11 -9.90
CA ALA A 586 6.63 -13.98 -9.17
C ALA A 586 5.69 -13.20 -10.10
N PHE A 587 4.54 -12.80 -9.58
CA PHE A 587 3.62 -11.88 -10.24
C PHE A 587 3.82 -10.50 -9.62
N VAL A 588 4.09 -9.50 -10.46
CA VAL A 588 4.47 -8.15 -10.02
C VAL A 588 3.59 -7.14 -10.75
N GLY A 589 2.99 -6.20 -10.03
CA GLY A 589 2.20 -5.12 -10.60
C GLY A 589 3.08 -3.97 -11.07
N ILE A 590 2.67 -3.37 -12.20
CA ILE A 590 3.25 -2.16 -12.78
C ILE A 590 2.10 -1.16 -12.93
N GLN A 591 2.01 -0.21 -12.00
CA GLN A 591 0.94 0.79 -11.93
C GLN A 591 1.25 1.98 -12.85
N HIS A 592 0.19 2.59 -13.42
CA HIS A 592 0.20 3.83 -14.21
C HIS A 592 1.45 4.14 -15.09
N PRO A 593 1.93 3.20 -15.92
CA PRO A 593 3.15 3.42 -16.69
C PRO A 593 3.05 4.65 -17.61
N GLY A 594 4.16 5.33 -17.84
CA GLY A 594 4.23 6.42 -18.82
C GLY A 594 4.34 5.92 -20.26
N GLY A 595 4.11 6.82 -21.22
CA GLY A 595 4.38 6.57 -22.63
C GLY A 595 3.37 5.62 -23.28
N SER A 596 3.85 4.51 -23.86
CA SER A 596 3.03 3.51 -24.57
C SER A 596 3.31 2.08 -24.10
N TRP A 597 3.87 1.91 -22.91
CA TRP A 597 4.10 0.57 -22.34
C TRP A 597 2.74 -0.05 -21.92
N PRO A 598 2.55 -1.37 -22.06
CA PRO A 598 3.50 -2.37 -22.59
C PRO A 598 3.37 -2.61 -24.10
N ASP A 599 2.40 -2.02 -24.76
CA ASP A 599 2.02 -2.37 -26.14
C ASP A 599 2.95 -1.76 -27.20
N GLY A 600 3.74 -0.74 -26.84
CA GLY A 600 4.62 0.00 -27.74
C GLY A 600 3.89 1.00 -28.65
N GLU A 601 2.56 1.04 -28.58
CA GLU A 601 1.70 1.97 -29.28
C GLU A 601 0.46 2.33 -28.44
N GLY A 602 -0.13 3.49 -28.70
CA GLY A 602 -1.32 3.95 -27.98
C GLY A 602 -1.03 4.53 -26.59
N LYS A 603 -2.09 4.60 -25.77
CA LYS A 603 -2.02 5.06 -24.38
C LYS A 603 -1.41 3.95 -23.50
N PRO A 604 -0.73 4.30 -22.40
CA PRO A 604 -0.13 3.29 -21.54
C PRO A 604 -1.20 2.49 -20.80
N ARG A 605 -0.83 1.29 -20.36
CA ARG A 605 -1.73 0.38 -19.65
C ARG A 605 -1.00 -0.22 -18.46
N SER A 606 -1.55 -0.06 -17.26
CA SER A 606 -1.12 -0.81 -16.09
C SER A 606 -1.27 -2.31 -16.34
N ALA A 607 -0.36 -3.09 -15.77
CA ALA A 607 -0.27 -4.52 -16.06
C ALA A 607 0.36 -5.31 -14.92
N VAL A 608 0.00 -6.59 -14.85
CA VAL A 608 0.73 -7.57 -14.06
C VAL A 608 1.71 -8.28 -14.99
N ILE A 609 2.96 -8.40 -14.56
CA ILE A 609 3.98 -9.21 -15.23
C ILE A 609 4.28 -10.48 -14.43
N ALA A 610 4.66 -11.54 -15.13
CA ALA A 610 5.23 -12.75 -14.58
C ALA A 610 6.76 -12.70 -14.75
N VAL A 611 7.50 -12.89 -13.66
CA VAL A 611 8.98 -12.92 -13.64
C VAL A 611 9.46 -14.29 -13.17
N TRP A 612 10.40 -14.91 -13.89
CA TRP A 612 10.92 -16.24 -13.59
C TRP A 612 12.42 -16.37 -13.87
N ARG A 613 13.02 -17.42 -13.32
CA ARG A 613 14.41 -17.80 -13.60
C ARG A 613 14.50 -18.76 -14.79
N GLU A 614 15.46 -18.53 -15.67
CA GLU A 614 15.70 -19.38 -16.85
C GLU A 614 16.08 -20.82 -16.48
N ASP A 615 16.68 -21.03 -15.30
CA ASP A 615 17.05 -22.34 -14.78
C ASP A 615 15.87 -23.09 -14.10
N GLY A 616 14.69 -22.47 -14.00
CA GLY A 616 13.49 -23.04 -13.40
C GLY A 616 13.58 -23.23 -11.88
N ALA A 617 14.51 -22.57 -11.21
CA ALA A 617 14.56 -22.56 -9.75
C ALA A 617 13.62 -21.50 -9.14
N LEU A 618 13.50 -21.53 -7.82
CA LEU A 618 12.63 -20.62 -7.08
C LEU A 618 13.07 -19.16 -7.22
N ILE A 619 12.10 -18.26 -7.25
CA ILE A 619 12.30 -16.80 -7.14
C ILE A 619 12.13 -16.41 -5.66
N GLY A 620 13.14 -15.74 -5.11
CA GLY A 620 13.46 -15.79 -3.67
C GLY A 620 14.49 -16.88 -3.41
#